data_AF-A0AAU4L2P9-F1
#
_entry.id   AF-A0AAU4L2P9-F1
#
_cell.length_a   1.000
_cell.length_b   1.000
_cell.length_c   1.000
_cell.angle_alpha   90.00
_cell.angle_beta   90.00
_cell.angle_gamma   90.00
#
_symmetry.space_group_name_H-M   'P 1'
#
loop_
_entity.id
_entity.type
_entity.pdbx_description
1 polymer ?
#
loop_
_entity_poly.entity_id
_entity_poly.type
_entity_poly.pdbx_seq_one_letter_code
_entity_poly.pdbx_strand_id
1 'polypeptide(L)'
;MIEAVESATPAFEAATPALCRLQLGSDVRQLRFRSGKKAAEVCRILSWAGPKLTRLETADNGIVEPADVLALCQIYGASAEQQRILVGYATVTKTKKDWWQSSDVRDVIPPGFKAYLGLEETAEKLENYESEYVPGLLQTEAHVRAMLERAHAGLPAEQIDRRVAVRMTRQEVLHRGNSPWSSQPSSTRQFSGDEWGAPR
;
A
#
# COMPACT_ATOMS: atom_id res chain seq x y z
N MET A 1 11.61 2.01 42.31
CA MET A 1 12.20 1.91 40.96
C MET A 1 11.77 0.60 40.35
N ILE A 2 10.67 0.63 39.62
CA ILE A 2 10.32 -0.41 38.65
C ILE A 2 10.10 0.40 37.38
N GLU A 3 11.13 0.51 36.54
CA GLU A 3 10.98 1.05 35.20
C GLU A 3 10.05 0.09 34.45
N ALA A 4 8.86 0.59 34.12
CA ALA A 4 7.95 -0.08 33.23
C ALA A 4 8.64 -0.19 31.87
N VAL A 5 8.93 -1.42 31.46
CA VAL A 5 9.27 -1.74 30.08
C VAL A 5 8.10 -1.27 29.22
N GLU A 6 8.31 -0.15 28.52
CA GLU A 6 7.45 0.34 27.46
C GLU A 6 7.44 -0.73 26.37
N SER A 7 6.50 -1.67 26.49
CA SER A 7 6.30 -2.73 25.52
C SER A 7 5.91 -2.06 24.21
N ALA A 8 6.85 -2.02 23.26
CA ALA A 8 6.61 -1.51 21.92
C ALA A 8 5.29 -2.08 21.39
N THR A 9 4.28 -1.23 21.31
CA THR A 9 2.99 -1.53 20.70
C THR A 9 3.29 -2.10 19.32
N PRO A 10 2.78 -3.28 18.96
CA PRO A 10 3.21 -3.89 17.71
C PRO A 10 2.79 -3.00 16.55
N ALA A 11 3.73 -2.73 15.64
CA ALA A 11 3.67 -1.68 14.60
C ALA A 11 2.46 -1.75 13.63
N PHE A 12 1.57 -2.74 13.75
CA PHE A 12 0.39 -2.91 12.92
C PHE A 12 -0.86 -2.17 13.42
N GLU A 13 -0.95 -1.77 14.69
CA GLU A 13 -2.15 -1.09 15.22
C GLU A 13 -2.39 0.31 14.62
N ALA A 14 -1.32 0.98 14.17
CA ALA A 14 -1.38 2.27 13.48
C ALA A 14 -1.28 2.15 11.94
N ALA A 15 -1.09 0.94 11.41
CA ALA A 15 -0.85 0.72 9.99
C ALA A 15 -2.15 0.59 9.20
N THR A 16 -2.16 1.13 7.98
CA THR A 16 -3.33 1.06 7.10
C THR A 16 -3.57 -0.38 6.64
N PRO A 17 -4.84 -0.80 6.39
CA PRO A 17 -5.14 -2.14 5.89
C PRO A 17 -4.34 -2.52 4.63
N ALA A 18 -4.07 -1.55 3.76
CA ALA A 18 -3.26 -1.75 2.56
C ALA A 18 -1.78 -2.03 2.85
N LEU A 19 -1.18 -1.31 3.81
CA LEU A 19 0.18 -1.59 4.25
C LEU A 19 0.28 -2.96 4.94
N CYS A 20 -0.69 -3.29 5.79
CA CYS A 20 -0.77 -4.60 6.45
C CYS A 20 -0.84 -5.75 5.43
N ARG A 21 -1.60 -5.61 4.34
CA ARG A 21 -1.63 -6.60 3.26
C ARG A 21 -0.28 -6.75 2.57
N LEU A 22 0.38 -5.64 2.26
CA LEU A 22 1.69 -5.64 1.61
C LEU A 22 2.72 -6.36 2.48
N GLN A 23 2.79 -6.00 3.76
CA GLN A 23 3.71 -6.59 4.71
C GLN A 23 3.42 -8.08 4.93
N LEU A 24 2.15 -8.43 5.13
CA LEU A 24 1.71 -9.83 5.26
C LEU A 24 2.11 -10.66 4.04
N GLY A 25 1.82 -10.19 2.83
CA GLY A 25 2.17 -10.91 1.59
C GLY A 25 3.67 -11.12 1.44
N SER A 26 4.46 -10.06 1.70
CA SER A 26 5.92 -10.10 1.69
C SER A 26 6.48 -11.12 2.70
N ASP A 27 6.04 -11.05 3.95
CA ASP A 27 6.58 -11.86 5.04
C ASP A 27 6.17 -13.32 4.90
N VAL A 28 4.92 -13.59 4.52
CA VAL A 28 4.45 -14.95 4.23
C VAL A 28 5.25 -15.57 3.07
N ARG A 29 5.49 -14.80 2.01
CA ARG A 29 6.31 -15.26 0.88
C ARG A 29 7.75 -15.54 1.30
N GLN A 30 8.33 -14.69 2.15
CA GLN A 30 9.68 -14.90 2.68
C GLN A 30 9.77 -16.15 3.57
N LEU A 31 8.77 -16.38 4.43
CA LEU A 31 8.66 -17.60 5.23
C LEU A 31 8.58 -18.84 4.35
N ARG A 32 7.77 -18.81 3.28
CA ARG A 32 7.71 -19.91 2.31
C ARG A 32 9.09 -20.19 1.71
N PHE A 33 9.80 -19.15 1.25
CA PHE A 33 11.13 -19.33 0.66
C PHE A 33 12.14 -19.90 1.67
N ARG A 34 12.13 -19.43 2.92
CA ARG A 34 13.01 -19.96 3.98
C ARG A 34 12.71 -21.42 4.34
N SER A 35 11.43 -21.82 4.30
CA SER A 35 11.03 -23.22 4.52
C SER A 35 11.38 -24.16 3.35
N GLY A 36 11.82 -23.62 2.20
CA GLY A 36 12.13 -24.39 1.00
C GLY A 36 10.91 -24.94 0.25
N LYS A 37 9.68 -24.64 0.72
CA LYS A 37 8.45 -25.19 0.14
C LYS A 37 8.05 -24.50 -1.16
N LYS A 38 7.61 -25.31 -2.13
CA LYS A 38 7.04 -24.82 -3.39
C LYS A 38 5.59 -24.39 -3.18
N ALA A 39 5.14 -23.35 -3.88
CA ALA A 39 3.74 -22.89 -3.80
C ALA A 39 2.73 -24.02 -4.07
N ALA A 40 2.99 -24.86 -5.08
CA ALA A 40 2.15 -26.02 -5.39
C ALA A 40 2.10 -27.08 -4.27
N GLU A 41 3.17 -27.22 -3.48
CA GLU A 41 3.19 -28.11 -2.32
C GLU A 41 2.28 -27.58 -1.22
N VAL A 42 2.42 -26.30 -0.89
CA VAL A 42 1.59 -25.62 0.12
C VAL A 42 0.11 -25.68 -0.25
N CYS A 43 -0.22 -25.37 -1.51
CA CYS A 43 -1.60 -25.46 -1.99
C CYS A 43 -2.18 -26.87 -1.88
N ARG A 44 -1.39 -27.92 -2.09
CA ARG A 44 -1.85 -29.31 -1.88
C ARG A 44 -2.09 -29.61 -0.40
N ILE A 45 -1.18 -29.20 0.49
CA ILE A 45 -1.31 -29.41 1.93
C ILE A 45 -2.58 -28.72 2.47
N LEU A 46 -2.83 -27.48 2.04
CA LEU A 46 -3.98 -26.69 2.48
C LEU A 46 -5.26 -26.93 1.65
N SER A 47 -5.19 -27.77 0.61
CA SER A 47 -6.28 -27.95 -0.37
C SER A 47 -6.77 -26.61 -0.98
N TRP A 48 -5.85 -25.69 -1.23
CA TRP A 48 -6.14 -24.39 -1.84
C TRP A 48 -5.93 -24.40 -3.35
N ALA A 49 -6.75 -23.62 -4.06
CA ALA A 49 -6.47 -23.26 -5.44
C ALA A 49 -5.20 -22.39 -5.52
N GLY A 50 -4.32 -22.64 -6.49
CA GLY A 50 -3.08 -21.89 -6.70
C GLY A 50 -3.25 -20.35 -6.65
N PRO A 51 -4.25 -19.76 -7.33
CA PRO A 51 -4.49 -18.33 -7.30
C PRO A 51 -4.73 -17.75 -5.89
N LYS A 52 -5.27 -18.53 -4.94
CA LYS A 52 -5.50 -18.05 -3.57
C LYS A 52 -4.19 -17.71 -2.88
N LEU A 53 -3.22 -18.62 -2.94
CA LEU A 53 -1.89 -18.40 -2.35
C LEU A 53 -1.15 -17.27 -3.08
N THR A 54 -1.22 -17.24 -4.42
CA THR A 54 -0.60 -16.16 -5.21
C THR A 54 -1.10 -14.79 -4.79
N ARG A 55 -2.42 -14.57 -4.74
CA ARG A 55 -2.97 -13.27 -4.35
C ARG A 55 -2.61 -12.88 -2.92
N LEU A 56 -2.44 -13.85 -2.02
CA LEU A 56 -2.00 -13.59 -0.65
C LEU A 56 -0.54 -13.09 -0.64
N GLU A 57 0.35 -13.81 -1.32
CA GLU A 57 1.77 -13.46 -1.41
C GLU A 57 2.03 -12.17 -2.21
N THR A 58 1.12 -11.78 -3.11
CA THR A 58 1.22 -10.52 -3.87
C THR A 58 0.37 -9.39 -3.31
N ALA A 59 -0.23 -9.55 -2.12
CA ALA A 59 -1.08 -8.56 -1.48
C ALA A 59 -2.28 -8.09 -2.33
N ASP A 60 -2.75 -8.93 -3.27
CA ASP A 60 -3.89 -8.63 -4.14
C ASP A 60 -5.21 -9.14 -3.55
N ASN A 61 -5.21 -9.82 -2.41
CA ASN A 61 -6.44 -10.14 -1.70
C ASN A 61 -7.05 -8.87 -1.07
N GLY A 62 -8.38 -8.73 -1.11
CA GLY A 62 -9.05 -7.66 -0.35
C GLY A 62 -9.03 -7.93 1.14
N ILE A 63 -9.38 -9.16 1.52
CA ILE A 63 -9.44 -9.66 2.89
C ILE A 63 -8.58 -10.92 3.01
N VAL A 64 -7.86 -11.06 4.12
CA VAL A 64 -7.11 -12.27 4.46
C VAL A 64 -7.61 -12.83 5.79
N GLU A 65 -7.98 -14.11 5.81
CA GLU A 65 -8.47 -14.73 7.02
C GLU A 65 -7.33 -15.05 8.01
N PRO A 66 -7.43 -14.67 9.30
CA PRO A 66 -6.42 -15.01 10.30
C PRO A 66 -6.14 -16.52 10.40
N ALA A 67 -7.16 -17.36 10.20
CA ALA A 67 -7.02 -18.81 10.19
C ALA A 67 -6.13 -19.31 9.03
N ASP A 68 -6.27 -18.69 7.85
CA ASP A 68 -5.43 -19.00 6.68
C ASP A 68 -3.96 -18.67 6.98
N VAL A 69 -3.71 -17.54 7.66
CA VAL A 69 -2.35 -17.11 8.06
C VAL A 69 -1.76 -18.03 9.11
N LEU A 70 -2.55 -18.44 10.12
CA LEU A 70 -2.12 -19.40 11.13
C LEU A 70 -1.68 -20.73 10.50
N ALA A 71 -2.46 -21.25 9.55
CA ALA A 71 -2.14 -22.49 8.86
C ALA A 71 -0.83 -22.38 8.05
N LEU A 72 -0.60 -21.25 7.38
CA LEU A 72 0.65 -20.98 6.68
C LEU A 72 1.84 -20.89 7.64
N CYS A 73 1.69 -20.19 8.77
CA CYS A 73 2.72 -20.09 9.82
C CYS A 73 3.14 -21.47 10.33
N GLN A 74 2.18 -22.37 10.55
CA GLN A 74 2.45 -23.75 10.97
C GLN A 74 3.23 -24.54 9.92
N ILE A 75 2.83 -24.45 8.64
CA ILE A 75 3.51 -25.14 7.53
C ILE A 75 4.94 -24.64 7.33
N TYR A 76 5.18 -23.35 7.56
CA TYR A 76 6.48 -22.72 7.35
C TYR A 76 7.39 -22.74 8.58
N GLY A 77 6.89 -23.18 9.74
CA GLY A 77 7.66 -23.19 10.98
C GLY A 77 7.95 -21.79 11.52
N ALA A 78 7.00 -20.87 11.40
CA ALA A 78 7.13 -19.51 11.94
C ALA A 78 7.22 -19.53 13.48
N SER A 79 7.99 -18.61 14.06
CA SER A 79 8.04 -18.44 15.52
C SER A 79 6.72 -17.91 16.06
N ALA A 80 6.47 -18.08 17.37
CA ALA A 80 5.28 -17.53 18.03
C ALA A 80 5.16 -16.01 17.84
N GLU A 81 6.29 -15.31 17.78
CA GLU A 81 6.36 -13.87 17.51
C GLU A 81 5.89 -13.54 16.10
N GLN A 82 6.46 -14.20 15.09
CA GLN A 82 6.09 -14.01 13.68
C GLN A 82 4.61 -14.32 13.47
N GLN A 83 4.11 -15.41 14.06
CA GLN A 83 2.72 -15.79 13.98
C GLN A 83 1.81 -14.68 14.54
N ARG A 84 2.15 -14.11 15.70
CA ARG A 84 1.35 -13.04 16.33
C ARG A 84 1.30 -11.80 15.44
N ILE A 85 2.43 -11.39 14.87
CA ILE A 85 2.53 -10.23 13.97
C ILE A 85 1.70 -10.45 12.70
N LEU A 86 1.86 -11.59 12.02
CA LEU A 86 1.17 -11.87 10.76
C LEU A 86 -0.35 -12.00 10.94
N VAL A 87 -0.79 -12.61 12.04
CA VAL A 87 -2.21 -12.67 12.41
C VAL A 87 -2.74 -11.27 12.74
N GLY A 88 -1.93 -10.42 13.39
CA GLY A 88 -2.24 -9.01 13.59
C GLY A 88 -2.52 -8.30 12.27
N TYR A 89 -1.61 -8.41 11.29
CA TYR A 89 -1.83 -7.84 9.94
C TYR A 89 -3.12 -8.34 9.31
N ALA A 90 -3.38 -9.64 9.32
CA ALA A 90 -4.60 -10.23 8.75
C ALA A 90 -5.87 -9.67 9.41
N THR A 91 -5.84 -9.46 10.73
CA THR A 91 -6.95 -8.90 11.49
C THR A 91 -7.23 -7.45 11.07
N VAL A 92 -6.19 -6.63 10.89
CA VAL A 92 -6.33 -5.25 10.39
C VAL A 92 -6.90 -5.22 8.97
N THR A 93 -6.63 -6.21 8.11
CA THR A 93 -7.21 -6.23 6.76
C THR A 93 -8.74 -6.31 6.74
N LYS A 94 -9.37 -6.69 7.86
CA LYS A 94 -10.83 -6.85 7.99
C LYS A 94 -11.53 -5.60 8.52
N THR A 95 -10.79 -4.59 9.01
CA THR A 95 -11.39 -3.45 9.73
C THR A 95 -12.03 -2.43 8.82
N LYS A 96 -11.50 -2.24 7.60
CA LYS A 96 -12.01 -1.26 6.63
C LYS A 96 -11.94 -1.80 5.21
N LYS A 97 -12.99 -1.57 4.44
CA LYS A 97 -13.01 -1.85 3.00
C LYS A 97 -12.57 -0.61 2.26
N ASP A 98 -11.40 -0.66 1.64
CA ASP A 98 -10.91 0.47 0.88
C ASP A 98 -11.71 0.62 -0.43
N TRP A 99 -11.95 1.86 -0.87
CA TRP A 99 -12.76 2.12 -2.08
C TRP A 99 -12.16 1.51 -3.34
N TRP A 100 -10.82 1.43 -3.42
CA TRP A 100 -10.09 0.80 -4.54
C TRP A 100 -10.21 -0.73 -4.58
N GLN A 101 -10.85 -1.35 -3.60
CA GLN A 101 -11.20 -2.76 -3.64
C GLN A 101 -12.48 -3.04 -4.45
N SER A 102 -13.21 -2.00 -4.88
CA SER A 102 -14.35 -2.18 -5.80
C SER A 102 -13.89 -2.87 -7.09
N SER A 103 -14.70 -3.83 -7.57
CA SER A 103 -14.49 -4.49 -8.87
C SER A 103 -14.35 -3.48 -10.01
N ASP A 104 -14.94 -2.31 -9.86
CA ASP A 104 -15.01 -1.28 -10.90
C ASP A 104 -13.66 -0.61 -11.15
N VAL A 105 -12.70 -0.68 -10.23
CA VAL A 105 -11.40 0.00 -10.37
C VAL A 105 -10.19 -0.86 -10.00
N ARG A 106 -10.40 -2.03 -9.40
CA ARG A 106 -9.31 -2.85 -8.82
C ARG A 106 -8.24 -3.30 -9.83
N ASP A 107 -8.63 -3.63 -11.05
CA ASP A 107 -7.80 -4.11 -12.16
C ASP A 107 -7.02 -2.97 -12.85
N VAL A 108 -7.52 -1.74 -12.83
CA VAL A 108 -6.82 -0.59 -13.43
C VAL A 108 -5.78 0.03 -12.50
N ILE A 109 -5.81 -0.31 -11.21
CA ILE A 109 -4.84 0.14 -10.20
C ILE A 109 -3.66 -0.83 -10.14
N PRO A 110 -2.42 -0.36 -10.37
CA PRO A 110 -1.23 -1.20 -10.26
C PRO A 110 -1.11 -1.84 -8.87
N PRO A 111 -0.69 -3.12 -8.75
CA PRO A 111 -0.64 -3.84 -7.47
C PRO A 111 0.12 -3.10 -6.35
N GLY A 112 1.27 -2.49 -6.67
CA GLY A 112 2.07 -1.74 -5.69
C GLY A 112 1.47 -0.39 -5.27
N PHE A 113 0.55 0.16 -6.07
CA PHE A 113 -0.01 1.48 -5.82
C PHE A 113 -1.10 1.47 -4.74
N LYS A 114 -1.73 0.31 -4.49
CA LYS A 114 -2.81 0.16 -3.49
C LYS A 114 -2.33 0.48 -2.06
N ALA A 115 -1.09 0.12 -1.72
CA ALA A 115 -0.51 0.46 -0.42
C ALA A 115 -0.30 1.97 -0.27
N TYR A 116 0.18 2.63 -1.33
CA TYR A 116 0.31 4.07 -1.37
C TYR A 116 -1.03 4.77 -1.18
N LEU A 117 -2.11 4.32 -1.84
CA LEU A 117 -3.45 4.88 -1.66
C LEU A 117 -3.94 4.80 -0.21
N GLY A 118 -3.67 3.68 0.46
CA GLY A 118 -3.96 3.53 1.89
C GLY A 118 -3.22 4.54 2.74
N LEU A 119 -1.92 4.72 2.49
CA LEU A 119 -1.10 5.69 3.22
C LEU A 119 -1.53 7.13 2.92
N GLU A 120 -1.83 7.46 1.67
CA GLU A 120 -2.35 8.78 1.24
C GLU A 120 -3.65 9.10 1.99
N GLU A 121 -4.56 8.13 2.15
CA GLU A 121 -5.83 8.31 2.85
C GLU A 121 -5.67 8.54 4.36
N THR A 122 -4.58 8.14 5.00
CA THR A 122 -4.36 8.35 6.44
C THR A 122 -3.21 9.28 6.77
N ALA A 123 -2.48 9.79 5.77
CA ALA A 123 -1.30 10.63 5.97
C ALA A 123 -1.67 11.93 6.71
N GLU A 124 -0.85 12.39 7.64
CA GLU A 124 -1.04 13.73 8.23
C GLU A 124 -0.36 14.82 7.39
N LYS A 125 0.68 14.46 6.64
CA LYS A 125 1.46 15.36 5.79
C LYS A 125 1.85 14.64 4.51
N LEU A 126 1.78 15.35 3.38
CA LEU A 126 2.24 14.87 2.07
C LEU A 126 3.21 15.88 1.46
N GLU A 127 4.42 15.44 1.18
CA GLU A 127 5.43 16.20 0.44
C GLU A 127 5.60 15.56 -0.94
N ASN A 128 5.37 16.34 -2.00
CA ASN A 128 5.43 15.85 -3.37
C ASN A 128 6.31 16.77 -4.22
N TYR A 129 7.13 16.17 -5.06
CA TYR A 129 7.96 16.88 -6.03
C TYR A 129 7.76 16.26 -7.41
N GLU A 130 7.33 17.08 -8.36
CA GLU A 130 7.10 16.70 -9.75
C GLU A 130 7.76 17.76 -10.64
N SER A 131 8.81 17.38 -11.38
CA SER A 131 9.57 18.32 -12.22
C SER A 131 8.88 18.61 -13.55
N GLU A 132 8.09 17.66 -14.05
CA GLU A 132 7.54 17.68 -15.42
C GLU A 132 6.01 17.69 -15.46
N TYR A 133 5.36 17.34 -14.35
CA TYR A 133 3.91 17.17 -14.29
C TYR A 133 3.30 17.96 -13.14
N VAL A 134 2.01 18.29 -13.29
CA VAL A 134 1.22 18.80 -12.17
C VAL A 134 1.07 17.67 -11.14
N PRO A 135 1.31 17.93 -9.83
CA PRO A 135 1.09 16.97 -8.77
C PRO A 135 -0.25 16.24 -8.89
N GLY A 136 -0.23 14.91 -8.76
CA GLY A 136 -1.41 14.05 -9.03
C GLY A 136 -2.69 14.50 -8.31
N LEU A 137 -2.59 14.93 -7.06
CA LEU A 137 -3.72 15.43 -6.27
C LEU A 137 -4.27 16.77 -6.78
N LEU A 138 -3.49 17.55 -7.52
CA LEU A 138 -3.88 18.85 -8.07
C LEU A 138 -4.30 18.78 -9.54
N GLN A 139 -4.31 17.58 -10.14
CA GLN A 139 -4.72 17.41 -11.54
C GLN A 139 -6.23 17.54 -11.66
N THR A 140 -6.69 18.20 -12.72
CA THR A 140 -8.10 18.24 -13.11
C THR A 140 -8.46 17.00 -13.93
N GLU A 141 -9.75 16.66 -14.01
CA GLU A 141 -10.22 15.54 -14.84
C GLU A 141 -9.71 15.64 -16.29
N ALA A 142 -9.84 16.82 -16.90
CA ALA A 142 -9.39 17.08 -18.27
C ALA A 142 -7.88 16.85 -18.44
N HIS A 143 -7.07 17.28 -17.47
CA HIS A 143 -5.62 17.07 -17.49
C HIS A 143 -5.26 15.58 -17.38
N VAL A 144 -5.89 14.87 -16.44
CA VAL A 144 -5.70 13.43 -16.26
C VAL A 144 -6.04 12.67 -17.52
N ARG A 145 -7.19 12.97 -18.13
CA ARG A 145 -7.66 12.32 -19.35
C ARG A 145 -6.68 12.50 -20.50
N ALA A 146 -6.30 13.73 -20.80
CA ALA A 146 -5.34 14.03 -21.88
C ALA A 146 -4.00 13.32 -21.67
N MET A 147 -3.51 13.26 -20.42
CA MET A 147 -2.29 12.54 -20.09
C MET A 147 -2.43 11.02 -20.31
N LEU A 148 -3.52 10.41 -19.84
CA LEU A 148 -3.75 8.97 -19.94
C LEU A 148 -3.96 8.52 -21.38
N GLU A 149 -4.71 9.28 -22.18
CA GLU A 149 -4.92 8.99 -23.61
C GLU A 149 -3.60 9.00 -24.39
N ARG A 150 -2.71 9.95 -24.07
CA ARG A 150 -1.37 10.02 -24.67
C ARG A 150 -0.46 8.88 -24.19
N ALA A 151 -0.46 8.59 -22.90
CA ALA A 151 0.42 7.57 -22.31
C ALA A 151 -0.01 6.14 -22.66
N HIS A 152 -1.29 5.93 -22.92
CA HIS A 152 -1.88 4.62 -23.20
C HIS A 152 -2.62 4.61 -24.53
N ALA A 153 -1.92 5.00 -25.60
CA ALA A 153 -2.45 4.95 -26.95
C ALA A 153 -2.98 3.53 -27.28
N GLY A 154 -4.28 3.45 -27.63
CA GLY A 154 -4.94 2.20 -27.97
C GLY A 154 -5.70 1.51 -26.83
N LEU A 155 -5.71 2.05 -25.60
CA LEU A 155 -6.64 1.58 -24.59
C LEU A 155 -8.09 1.97 -24.92
N PRO A 156 -9.08 1.10 -24.64
CA PRO A 156 -10.49 1.46 -24.76
C PRO A 156 -10.85 2.65 -23.86
N ALA A 157 -11.74 3.52 -24.35
CA ALA A 157 -12.19 4.72 -23.62
C ALA A 157 -12.69 4.39 -22.20
N GLU A 158 -13.44 3.29 -22.04
CA GLU A 158 -13.92 2.81 -20.74
C GLU A 158 -12.77 2.56 -19.74
N GLN A 159 -11.63 2.03 -20.19
CA GLN A 159 -10.47 1.84 -19.31
C GLN A 159 -9.81 3.16 -18.93
N ILE A 160 -9.80 4.15 -19.83
CA ILE A 160 -9.35 5.51 -19.53
C ILE A 160 -10.28 6.14 -18.48
N ASP A 161 -11.59 6.04 -18.67
CA ASP A 161 -12.59 6.58 -17.74
C ASP A 161 -12.43 6.01 -16.33
N ARG A 162 -12.23 4.70 -16.20
CA ARG A 162 -11.99 4.05 -14.91
C ARG A 162 -10.71 4.54 -14.24
N ARG A 163 -9.64 4.79 -15.01
CA ARG A 163 -8.38 5.36 -14.50
C ARG A 163 -8.52 6.83 -14.11
N VAL A 164 -9.31 7.61 -14.86
CA VAL A 164 -9.67 8.99 -14.52
C VAL A 164 -10.43 9.01 -13.20
N ALA A 165 -11.45 8.16 -13.05
CA ALA A 165 -12.24 8.04 -11.83
C ALA A 165 -11.37 7.74 -10.62
N VAL A 166 -10.41 6.81 -10.72
CA VAL A 166 -9.42 6.55 -9.66
C VAL A 166 -8.67 7.81 -9.24
N ARG A 167 -8.22 8.65 -10.19
CA ARG A 167 -7.52 9.90 -9.84
C ARG A 167 -8.45 10.93 -9.21
N MET A 168 -9.70 11.03 -9.66
CA MET A 168 -10.66 11.98 -9.10
C MET A 168 -11.08 11.57 -7.68
N THR A 169 -11.31 10.29 -7.42
CA THR A 169 -11.60 9.80 -6.05
C THR A 169 -10.42 10.06 -5.11
N ARG A 170 -9.17 9.94 -5.57
CA ARG A 170 -7.99 10.29 -4.75
C ARG A 170 -7.97 11.76 -4.32
N GLN A 171 -8.45 12.67 -5.16
CA GLN A 171 -8.45 14.11 -4.90
C GLN A 171 -9.36 14.49 -3.72
N GLU A 172 -10.31 13.64 -3.34
CA GLU A 172 -11.19 13.84 -2.18
C GLU A 172 -10.41 14.04 -0.86
N VAL A 173 -9.18 13.50 -0.77
CA VAL A 173 -8.30 13.68 0.40
C VAL A 173 -7.98 15.15 0.68
N LEU A 174 -8.02 16.02 -0.35
CA LEU A 174 -7.77 17.45 -0.19
C LEU A 174 -8.89 18.19 0.55
N HIS A 175 -10.10 17.62 0.58
CA HIS A 175 -11.30 18.28 1.10
C HIS A 175 -11.64 17.90 2.54
N ARG A 176 -10.87 17.02 3.18
CA ARG A 176 -11.08 16.65 4.58
C ARG A 176 -10.49 17.70 5.53
N GLY A 177 -10.99 17.74 6.78
CA GLY A 177 -10.59 18.74 7.77
C GLY A 177 -9.10 18.78 8.14
N ASN A 178 -8.39 17.64 8.06
CA ASN A 178 -6.93 17.54 8.23
C ASN A 178 -6.28 17.19 6.88
N SER A 179 -6.46 18.07 5.88
CA SER A 179 -5.88 17.86 4.55
C SER A 179 -4.36 17.71 4.65
N PRO A 180 -3.77 16.64 4.07
CA PRO A 180 -2.33 16.39 4.18
C PRO A 180 -1.51 17.35 3.31
N TRP A 181 -2.19 18.08 2.43
CA TRP A 181 -1.60 19.10 1.59
C TRP A 181 -1.50 20.41 2.38
N SER A 182 -0.35 20.66 2.99
CA SER A 182 -0.05 21.98 3.51
C SER A 182 0.29 22.91 2.35
N SER A 183 -0.53 23.93 2.11
CA SER A 183 -0.19 25.04 1.21
C SER A 183 0.94 25.92 1.74
N GLN A 184 1.43 25.66 2.96
CA GLN A 184 2.61 26.32 3.46
C GLN A 184 3.82 25.83 2.68
N PRO A 185 4.59 26.73 2.04
CA PRO A 185 5.88 26.35 1.50
C PRO A 185 6.63 25.67 2.63
N SER A 186 7.02 24.41 2.42
CA SER A 186 8.05 23.77 3.23
C SER A 186 9.13 24.82 3.37
N SER A 187 9.40 25.23 4.61
CA SER A 187 10.34 26.29 4.93
C SER A 187 11.48 26.21 3.94
N THR A 188 11.56 27.21 3.07
CA THR A 188 12.73 27.39 2.23
C THR A 188 13.86 27.38 3.24
N ARG A 189 14.59 26.25 3.36
CA ARG A 189 15.96 26.32 3.82
C ARG A 189 16.54 27.30 2.82
N GLN A 190 16.70 28.54 3.26
CA GLN A 190 17.54 29.48 2.56
C GLN A 190 18.86 28.74 2.47
N PHE A 191 19.11 28.12 1.32
CA PHE A 191 20.46 27.79 0.91
C PHE A 191 21.12 29.17 0.77
N SER A 192 21.69 29.66 1.87
CA SER A 192 22.59 30.80 1.83
C SER A 192 23.69 30.41 0.87
N GLY A 193 23.96 31.24 -0.14
CA GLY A 193 24.91 30.97 -1.22
C GLY A 193 26.37 30.87 -0.77
N ASP A 194 26.63 30.69 0.52
CA ASP A 194 27.95 30.76 1.15
C ASP A 194 28.59 29.38 1.36
N GLU A 195 27.86 28.27 1.17
CA GLU A 195 28.34 26.92 1.44
C GLU A 195 29.06 26.22 0.27
N TRP A 196 29.11 26.84 -0.92
CA TRP A 196 29.92 26.35 -2.04
C TRP A 196 31.31 27.00 -2.02
N GLY A 197 32.14 26.56 -1.09
CA GLY A 197 33.59 26.79 -1.16
C GLY A 197 34.14 26.16 -2.44
N ALA A 198 34.31 26.96 -3.49
CA ALA A 198 34.99 26.54 -4.71
C ALA A 198 36.46 26.23 -4.39
N PRO A 199 36.99 25.03 -4.70
CA PRO A 199 38.42 24.78 -4.58
C PRO A 199 39.16 25.59 -5.67
N ARG A 200 40.13 26.40 -5.24
CA ARG A 200 41.19 26.91 -6.10
C ARG A 200 42.45 26.08 -5.90
#